data_AF-A0A925KT23-F1
#
_entry.id   AF-A0A925KT23-F1
#
_cell.length_a   1.000
_cell.length_b   1.000
_cell.length_c   1.000
_cell.angle_alpha   90.00
_cell.angle_beta   90.00
_cell.angle_gamma   90.00
#
_symmetry.space_group_name_H-M   'P 1'
#
loop_
_entity.id
_entity.type
_entity.pdbx_description
1 polymer ?
#
loop_
_entity_poly.entity_id
_entity_poly.type
_entity_poly.pdbx_seq_one_letter_code
_entity_poly.pdbx_strand_id
1 'polypeptide(L)' 'MTKKALKEFLDRKVDQYNQPFFIKDDPISIPHQFSKKQDIEIAGFFAAIFSWGNRTTIINKSKEL' A
#
# COMPACT_ATOMS: atom_id res chain seq x y z
N MET A 1 -9.85 -1.35 26.41
CA MET A 1 -10.77 -1.84 25.35
C MET A 1 -10.86 -3.36 25.43
N THR A 2 -12.04 -3.95 25.30
CA THR A 2 -12.15 -5.41 25.20
C THR A 2 -11.68 -5.88 23.83
N LYS A 3 -11.24 -7.14 23.69
CA LYS A 3 -10.83 -7.70 22.38
C LYS A 3 -11.92 -7.53 21.31
N LYS A 4 -13.19 -7.71 21.70
CA LYS A 4 -14.35 -7.54 20.81
C LYS A 4 -14.48 -6.10 20.31
N ALA A 5 -14.43 -5.12 21.22
CA ALA A 5 -14.49 -3.71 20.85
C ALA A 5 -13.31 -3.29 19.95
N LEU A 6 -12.12 -3.87 20.15
CA LEU A 6 -10.95 -3.64 19.28
C LEU A 6 -11.16 -4.17 17.88
N LYS A 7 -11.68 -5.39 17.75
CA LYS A 7 -12.02 -5.95 16.44
C LYS A 7 -13.02 -5.06 15.70
N GLU A 8 -14.13 -4.71 16.35
CA GLU A 8 -15.17 -3.87 15.75
C GLU A 8 -14.64 -2.48 15.32
N PHE A 9 -13.75 -1.89 16.12
CA PHE A 9 -13.09 -0.64 15.76
C PHE A 9 -12.20 -0.78 14.52
N LEU A 10 -11.36 -1.83 14.46
CA LEU A 10 -10.46 -2.06 13.34
C LEU A 10 -11.22 -2.42 12.06
N ASP A 11 -12.26 -3.24 12.13
CA ASP A 11 -13.10 -3.59 10.98
C ASP A 11 -13.72 -2.32 10.37
N ARG A 12 -14.29 -1.44 11.20
CA ARG A 12 -14.82 -0.14 10.74
C ARG A 12 -13.77 0.74 10.09
N LYS A 13 -12.51 0.67 10.55
CA LYS A 13 -11.39 1.44 10.01
C LYS A 13 -10.93 0.88 8.67
N VAL A 14 -10.94 -0.45 8.51
CA VAL A 14 -10.70 -1.11 7.22
C VAL A 14 -11.76 -0.66 6.22
N ASP A 15 -13.04 -0.72 6.56
CA ASP A 15 -14.12 -0.28 5.67
C ASP A 15 -13.97 1.20 5.25
N GLN A 16 -13.51 2.05 6.19
CA GLN A 16 -13.29 3.47 5.96
C GLN A 16 -12.12 3.77 5.01
N TYR A 17 -10.99 3.05 5.15
CA TYR A 17 -9.74 3.43 4.48
C TYR A 17 -9.30 2.49 3.36
N ASN A 18 -9.79 1.25 3.32
CA ASN A 18 -9.47 0.28 2.26
C ASN A 18 -10.30 0.56 1.00
N GLN A 19 -10.08 1.72 0.40
CA GLN A 19 -10.82 2.22 -0.75
C GLN A 19 -9.86 2.42 -1.93
N PRO A 20 -10.27 2.12 -3.18
CA PRO A 20 -9.38 2.21 -4.34
C PRO A 20 -8.73 3.59 -4.57
N PHE A 21 -9.38 4.68 -4.12
CA PHE A 21 -8.83 6.02 -4.27
C PHE A 21 -7.50 6.21 -3.53
N PHE A 22 -7.25 5.45 -2.45
CA PHE A 22 -5.99 5.51 -1.71
C PHE A 22 -4.81 4.97 -2.52
N ILE A 23 -5.06 4.12 -3.53
CA ILE A 23 -4.00 3.47 -4.31
C ILE A 23 -3.13 4.52 -5.00
N LYS A 24 -3.72 5.56 -5.58
CA LYS A 24 -3.02 6.54 -6.42
C LYS A 24 -1.85 7.22 -5.71
N ASP A 25 -2.03 7.58 -4.44
CA ASP A 25 -1.05 8.34 -3.65
C ASP A 25 -0.29 7.44 -2.67
N ASP A 26 -0.41 6.13 -2.81
CA ASP A 26 0.22 5.13 -1.97
C ASP A 26 1.26 4.32 -2.77
N PRO A 27 2.36 3.87 -2.14
CA PRO A 27 3.34 3.00 -2.79
C PRO A 27 2.74 1.73 -3.41
N ILE A 28 1.56 1.28 -2.95
CA ILE A 28 0.84 0.17 -3.56
C ILE A 28 0.42 0.44 -5.01
N SER A 29 0.39 1.69 -5.48
CA SER A 29 0.21 2.01 -6.92
C SER A 29 1.27 1.42 -7.82
N ILE A 30 2.48 1.14 -7.31
CA ILE A 30 3.60 0.62 -8.10
C ILE A 30 3.33 -0.81 -8.60
N PRO A 31 3.06 -1.81 -7.74
CA PRO A 31 2.73 -3.17 -8.21
C PRO A 31 1.48 -3.22 -9.10
N HIS A 32 0.52 -2.31 -8.91
CA HIS A 32 -0.69 -2.24 -9.74
C HIS A 32 -0.43 -1.78 -11.19
N GLN A 33 0.77 -1.28 -11.52
CA GLN A 33 1.15 -0.91 -12.89
C GLN A 33 1.56 -2.12 -13.75
N PHE A 34 1.73 -3.30 -13.14
CA PHE A 34 2.20 -4.49 -13.82
C PHE A 34 1.09 -5.55 -13.95
N SER A 35 1.19 -6.40 -14.97
CA SER A 35 0.21 -7.48 -15.21
C SER A 35 0.80 -8.88 -15.05
N LYS A 36 2.13 -9.02 -15.16
CA LYS A 36 2.80 -10.30 -14.88
C LYS A 36 3.00 -10.45 -13.39
N LYS A 37 2.70 -11.64 -12.87
CA LYS A 37 2.75 -11.92 -11.43
C LYS A 37 4.15 -11.67 -10.83
N GLN A 38 5.19 -12.07 -11.55
CA GLN A 38 6.58 -11.88 -11.13
C GLN A 38 6.92 -10.39 -11.00
N ASP A 39 6.50 -9.58 -11.95
CA ASP A 39 6.76 -8.14 -11.94
C ASP A 39 6.01 -7.46 -10.78
N ILE A 40 4.77 -7.88 -10.50
CA ILE A 40 3.98 -7.40 -9.35
C ILE A 40 4.68 -7.73 -8.02
N GLU A 41 5.20 -8.96 -7.88
CA GLU A 41 5.90 -9.41 -6.66
C GLU A 41 7.20 -8.62 -6.44
N ILE A 42 8.01 -8.46 -7.49
CA ILE A 42 9.28 -7.72 -7.43
C ILE A 42 9.03 -6.24 -7.15
N ALA A 43 8.10 -5.62 -7.88
CA ALA A 43 7.75 -4.21 -7.70
C ALA A 43 7.16 -3.94 -6.31
N GLY A 44 6.31 -4.85 -5.82
CA GLY A 44 5.76 -4.79 -4.46
C GLY A 44 6.84 -4.89 -3.38
N PHE A 45 7.85 -5.75 -3.58
CA PHE A 45 8.98 -5.88 -2.66
C PHE A 45 9.80 -4.58 -2.57
N PHE A 46 10.16 -3.97 -3.70
CA PHE A 46 10.89 -2.70 -3.70
C PHE A 46 10.06 -1.54 -3.14
N ALA A 47 8.77 -1.45 -3.49
CA ALA A 47 7.88 -0.44 -2.93
C ALA A 47 7.77 -0.57 -1.40
N ALA A 48 7.72 -1.79 -0.86
CA ALA A 48 7.70 -2.05 0.58
C ALA A 48 9.01 -1.66 1.26
N ILE A 49 10.16 -2.00 0.66
CA ILE A 49 11.48 -1.59 1.17
C ILE A 49 11.56 -0.06 1.26
N PHE A 50 11.10 0.65 0.23
CA PHE A 50 11.21 2.10 0.25
C PHE A 50 10.21 2.81 1.14
N SER A 51 9.19 2.13 1.68
CA SER A 51 8.05 2.72 2.39
C SER A 51 8.36 3.30 3.78
N TRP A 52 9.57 3.83 3.98
CA TRP A 52 9.93 4.72 5.08
C TRP A 52 10.08 6.17 4.56
N GLY A 53 9.32 7.10 5.13
CA GLY A 53 9.42 8.54 4.81
C GLY A 53 8.29 9.09 3.95
N ASN A 54 8.62 10.04 3.08
CA ASN A 54 7.62 10.81 2.32
C ASN A 54 7.06 10.00 1.13
N ARG A 55 5.74 9.83 1.07
CA ARG A 55 5.03 9.06 0.03
C ARG A 55 5.43 9.42 -1.40
N THR A 56 5.56 10.71 -1.72
CA THR A 56 5.96 11.17 -3.06
C THR A 56 7.36 10.69 -3.42
N THR A 57 8.29 10.78 -2.48
CA THR A 57 9.67 10.29 -2.66
C THR A 57 9.70 8.78 -2.86
N ILE A 58 8.91 8.03 -2.08
CA ILE A 58 8.82 6.57 -2.16
C ILE A 58 8.33 6.14 -3.54
N ILE A 59 7.27 6.76 -4.04
CA ILE A 59 6.69 6.48 -5.35
C ILE A 59 7.69 6.80 -6.47
N ASN A 60 8.36 7.96 -6.39
CA ASN A 60 9.35 8.35 -7.40
C ASN A 60 10.54 7.40 -7.42
N LYS A 61 11.07 7.02 -6.25
CA LYS A 61 12.20 6.07 -6.15
C LYS A 61 11.84 4.68 -6.64
N SER A 62 10.61 4.24 -6.40
CA SER A 62 10.13 2.95 -6.92
C SER A 62 9.96 2.93 -8.44
N LYS A 63 9.82 4.10 -9.10
CA LYS A 63 9.73 4.24 -10.56
C LYS A 63 11.08 4.42 -11.26
N GLU A 64 12.13 4.77 -10.52
CA GLU A 64 13.48 5.01 -11.05
C GLU A 64 14.31 3.72 -11.22
N LEU A 65 13.83 2.58 -10.69
CA LEU A 65 14.42 1.24 -10.84
C LEU A 65 13.97 0.58 -12.15
#